data_AF-A0A143XBC0-F1
#
_entry.id   AF-A0A143XBC0-F1
#
_cell.length_a   1.000
_cell.length_b   1.000
_cell.length_c   1.000
_cell.angle_alpha   90.00
_cell.angle_beta   90.00
_cell.angle_gamma   90.00
#
_symmetry.space_group_name_H-M   'P 1'
#
loop_
_entity.id
_entity.type
_entity.pdbx_description
1 polymer ?
#
loop_
_entity_poly.entity_id
_entity_poly.type
_entity_poly.pdbx_seq_one_letter_code
_entity_poly.pdbx_strand_id
1 'polypeptide(L)'
;MSRQTYSITRTRASFKPRVTECDLPFFESGEATLLGVAGGAPAAFSGSGSTAVFEAPYAALNAAILGDARAAGFVDAHDVFDRIELDYRIDGGFNANCIIVTWNEKEDVCRLEWACLKTFTGMQLKYALPGKRRRLVFALADEDAFAYCNKEPCEECGFRCKSGFALYAHVHSIGIVRLSLDRISTSEILSGGRRSASL
;
A
#
# COMPACT_ATOMS: atom_id res chain seq x y z
N MET A 1 -22.28 -15.99 24.01
CA MET A 1 -22.12 -15.98 22.54
C MET A 1 -23.29 -15.21 21.95
N SER A 2 -23.15 -13.88 21.84
CA SER A 2 -24.18 -13.01 21.26
C SER A 2 -24.07 -13.06 19.74
N ARG A 3 -25.17 -13.45 19.10
CA ARG A 3 -25.38 -13.40 17.65
C ARG A 3 -25.28 -11.94 17.24
N GLN A 4 -24.18 -11.55 16.60
CA GLN A 4 -23.94 -10.17 16.19
C GLN A 4 -24.54 -9.90 14.81
N THR A 5 -25.33 -8.83 14.74
CA THR A 5 -26.07 -8.36 13.58
C THR A 5 -25.30 -7.20 12.93
N TYR A 6 -25.16 -7.23 11.61
CA TYR A 6 -24.44 -6.24 10.78
C TYR A 6 -25.10 -4.84 10.75
N SER A 7 -24.31 -3.76 10.75
CA SER A 7 -24.68 -2.35 10.39
C SER A 7 -23.54 -1.38 10.83
N ILE A 8 -23.05 -0.32 10.16
CA ILE A 8 -23.26 0.38 8.88
C ILE A 8 -21.89 1.04 8.55
N THR A 9 -21.51 1.05 7.27
CA THR A 9 -20.38 1.80 6.70
C THR A 9 -20.33 3.25 7.21
N ARG A 10 -19.28 3.65 7.97
CA ARG A 10 -19.07 5.03 8.43
C ARG A 10 -18.22 5.85 7.44
N THR A 11 -18.64 5.83 6.18
CA THR A 11 -18.34 6.84 5.17
C THR A 11 -19.67 7.47 4.76
N ARG A 12 -19.71 8.75 4.37
CA ARG A 12 -20.95 9.33 3.79
C ARG A 12 -21.38 8.61 2.51
N ALA A 13 -20.46 7.89 1.87
CA ALA A 13 -20.76 6.90 0.85
C ALA A 13 -21.22 5.58 1.50
N SER A 14 -22.40 5.09 1.11
CA SER A 14 -22.90 3.75 1.44
C SER A 14 -22.05 2.62 0.83
N PHE A 15 -21.12 2.98 -0.05
CA PHE A 15 -20.27 2.09 -0.81
C PHE A 15 -18.81 2.17 -0.34
N LYS A 16 -18.19 0.99 -0.20
CA LYS A 16 -16.75 0.85 0.04
C LYS A 16 -16.09 0.55 -1.31
N PRO A 17 -15.42 1.53 -1.97
CA PRO A 17 -14.64 1.24 -3.16
C PRO A 17 -13.60 0.18 -2.80
N ARG A 18 -13.65 -0.92 -3.55
CA ARG A 18 -12.60 -1.92 -3.61
C ARG A 18 -11.91 -1.71 -4.95
N VAL A 19 -10.60 -1.77 -4.98
CA VAL A 19 -9.84 -1.89 -6.23
C VAL A 19 -9.37 -3.33 -6.34
N THR A 20 -9.19 -3.79 -7.58
CA THR A 20 -8.60 -5.09 -7.89
C THR A 20 -7.40 -5.40 -6.99
N GLU A 21 -7.31 -6.65 -6.54
CA GLU A 21 -6.22 -7.09 -5.65
C GLU A 21 -4.88 -7.23 -6.40
N CYS A 22 -4.91 -7.26 -7.74
CA CYS A 22 -3.73 -7.33 -8.57
C CYS A 22 -2.73 -6.22 -8.23
N ASP A 23 -1.46 -6.60 -8.07
CA ASP A 23 -0.39 -5.64 -7.89
C ASP A 23 -0.20 -4.76 -9.14
N LEU A 24 0.47 -3.62 -8.96
CA LEU A 24 0.84 -2.79 -10.10
C LEU A 24 1.82 -3.57 -11.00
N PRO A 25 1.61 -3.58 -12.33
CA PRO A 25 2.41 -4.37 -13.23
C PRO A 25 3.75 -3.67 -13.47
N PHE A 26 4.77 -4.09 -12.71
CA PHE A 26 6.16 -3.74 -12.96
C PHE A 26 6.81 -4.78 -13.87
N PHE A 27 7.69 -4.32 -14.77
CA PHE A 27 8.45 -5.19 -15.66
C PHE A 27 9.92 -4.80 -15.66
N GLU A 28 10.78 -5.80 -15.85
CA GLU A 28 12.23 -5.64 -15.97
C GLU A 28 12.63 -5.90 -17.42
N SER A 29 13.38 -4.97 -18.02
CA SER A 29 13.95 -5.11 -19.36
C SER A 29 15.38 -4.55 -19.35
N GLY A 30 16.37 -5.45 -19.40
CA GLY A 30 17.75 -5.08 -19.11
C GLY A 30 17.89 -4.48 -17.71
N GLU A 31 18.44 -3.27 -17.64
CA GLU A 31 18.58 -2.49 -16.39
C GLU A 31 17.37 -1.57 -16.12
N ALA A 32 16.38 -1.53 -17.01
CA ALA A 32 15.22 -0.67 -16.87
C ALA A 32 14.09 -1.36 -16.09
N THR A 33 13.44 -0.61 -15.19
CA THR A 33 12.13 -0.96 -14.64
C THR A 33 11.04 -0.16 -15.35
N LEU A 34 10.03 -0.86 -15.85
CA LEU A 34 8.86 -0.30 -16.50
C LEU A 34 7.63 -0.45 -15.60
N LEU A 35 6.75 0.55 -15.59
CA LEU A 35 5.47 0.51 -14.88
C LEU A 35 4.32 0.60 -15.88
N GLY A 36 3.48 -0.40 -15.90
CA GLY A 36 2.31 -0.45 -16.77
C GLY A 36 1.14 0.37 -16.26
N VAL A 37 0.46 1.06 -17.17
CA VAL A 37 -0.71 1.91 -16.85
C VAL A 37 -2.02 1.25 -17.26
N ALA A 38 -2.06 0.53 -18.39
CA ALA A 38 -3.26 -0.13 -18.89
C ALA A 38 -2.91 -1.30 -19.81
N GLY A 39 -3.73 -2.36 -19.76
CA GLY A 39 -3.73 -3.47 -20.70
C GLY A 39 -4.89 -3.39 -21.71
N GLY A 40 -5.26 -4.53 -22.28
CA GLY A 40 -6.27 -4.62 -23.34
C GLY A 40 -7.73 -4.51 -22.89
N ALA A 41 -8.00 -4.44 -21.58
CA ALA A 41 -9.35 -4.32 -21.05
C ALA A 41 -9.63 -2.89 -20.53
N PRO A 42 -10.81 -2.32 -20.80
CA PRO A 42 -11.19 -1.02 -20.23
C PRO A 42 -11.45 -1.13 -18.73
N ALA A 43 -11.50 0.02 -18.07
CA ALA A 43 -11.92 0.10 -16.68
C ALA A 43 -13.36 -0.41 -16.52
N ALA A 44 -13.59 -1.23 -15.51
CA ALA A 44 -14.91 -1.81 -15.23
C ALA A 44 -15.15 -1.96 -13.73
N PHE A 45 -16.41 -2.14 -13.35
CA PHE A 45 -16.75 -2.65 -12.04
C PHE A 45 -17.20 -4.10 -12.18
N SER A 46 -16.59 -4.99 -11.40
CA SER A 46 -17.08 -6.35 -11.20
C SER A 46 -17.89 -6.42 -9.89
N GLY A 47 -18.75 -7.44 -9.74
CA GLY A 47 -19.62 -7.57 -8.56
C GLY A 47 -20.88 -6.69 -8.59
N SER A 48 -21.53 -6.52 -7.44
CA SER A 48 -22.81 -5.79 -7.36
C SER A 48 -22.98 -5.07 -6.02
N GLY A 49 -23.58 -3.87 -6.03
CA GLY A 49 -23.89 -3.14 -4.80
C GLY A 49 -22.65 -2.82 -3.96
N SER A 50 -22.66 -3.16 -2.68
CA SER A 50 -21.57 -2.86 -1.72
C SER A 50 -20.30 -3.70 -1.90
N THR A 51 -20.32 -4.72 -2.78
CA THR A 51 -19.17 -5.58 -3.07
C THR A 51 -18.50 -5.26 -4.40
N ALA A 52 -18.95 -4.22 -5.10
CA ALA A 52 -18.35 -3.89 -6.39
C ALA A 52 -16.86 -3.58 -6.27
N VAL A 53 -16.06 -4.13 -7.19
CA VAL A 53 -14.62 -3.97 -7.27
C VAL A 53 -14.30 -3.21 -8.54
N PHE A 54 -13.54 -2.13 -8.43
CA PHE A 54 -12.95 -1.42 -9.55
C PHE A 54 -11.83 -2.28 -10.16
N GLU A 55 -12.13 -2.84 -11.32
CA GLU A 55 -11.16 -3.55 -12.16
C GLU A 55 -10.37 -2.52 -12.95
N ALA A 56 -9.21 -2.17 -12.42
CA ALA A 56 -8.36 -1.16 -13.02
C ALA A 56 -7.70 -1.68 -14.32
N PRO A 57 -7.57 -0.87 -15.38
CA PRO A 57 -7.01 -1.31 -16.66
C PRO A 57 -5.62 -1.95 -16.59
N TYR A 58 -4.79 -1.55 -15.61
CA TYR A 58 -3.46 -2.12 -15.43
C TYR A 58 -3.50 -3.63 -15.11
N ALA A 59 -4.58 -4.14 -14.52
CA ALA A 59 -4.70 -5.55 -14.16
C ALA A 59 -4.82 -6.47 -15.39
N ALA A 60 -5.19 -5.92 -16.54
CA ALA A 60 -5.25 -6.65 -17.80
C ALA A 60 -3.94 -6.59 -18.59
N LEU A 61 -2.88 -6.00 -18.04
CA LEU A 61 -1.58 -5.93 -18.70
C LEU A 61 -0.78 -7.22 -18.45
N ASN A 62 -0.28 -7.81 -19.53
CA ASN A 62 0.56 -9.00 -19.47
C ASN A 62 1.92 -8.73 -20.14
N ALA A 63 2.95 -9.47 -19.72
CA ALA A 63 4.31 -9.33 -20.24
C ALA A 63 4.42 -9.69 -21.73
N ALA A 64 3.50 -10.49 -22.27
CA ALA A 64 3.53 -10.89 -23.68
C ALA A 64 3.37 -9.70 -24.64
N ILE A 65 2.80 -8.59 -24.18
CA ILE A 65 2.69 -7.34 -24.96
C ILE A 65 4.02 -6.56 -25.00
N LEU A 66 4.97 -6.86 -24.11
CA LEU A 66 6.19 -6.07 -23.89
C LEU A 66 7.47 -6.74 -24.45
N GLY A 67 7.33 -7.74 -25.32
CA GLY A 67 8.47 -8.41 -25.96
C GLY A 67 9.38 -9.11 -24.96
N ASP A 68 10.64 -8.68 -24.87
CA ASP A 68 11.65 -9.26 -23.98
C ASP A 68 11.52 -8.85 -22.51
N ALA A 69 10.56 -7.97 -22.18
CA ALA A 69 10.34 -7.58 -20.79
C ALA A 69 9.69 -8.71 -20.00
N ARG A 70 10.18 -8.92 -18.77
CA ARG A 70 9.62 -9.90 -17.83
C ARG A 70 8.89 -9.20 -16.70
N ALA A 71 7.85 -9.81 -16.15
CA ALA A 71 7.21 -9.29 -14.94
C ALA A 71 8.26 -9.22 -13.81
N ALA A 72 8.27 -8.09 -13.09
CA ALA A 72 9.15 -7.90 -11.95
C ALA A 72 8.64 -8.73 -10.76
N GLY A 73 9.56 -9.33 -10.02
CA GLY A 73 9.25 -9.96 -8.74
C GLY A 73 9.09 -8.93 -7.63
N PHE A 74 8.34 -9.29 -6.59
CA PHE A 74 8.22 -8.50 -5.37
C PHE A 74 8.80 -9.25 -4.18
N VAL A 75 9.42 -8.49 -3.27
CA VAL A 75 9.87 -8.99 -1.96
C VAL A 75 9.01 -8.34 -0.89
N ASP A 76 8.50 -9.09 0.08
CA ASP A 76 7.73 -8.50 1.16
C ASP A 76 8.64 -7.67 2.07
N ALA A 77 8.16 -6.49 2.48
CA ALA A 77 8.92 -5.60 3.37
C ALA A 77 9.30 -6.25 4.71
N HIS A 78 8.52 -7.22 5.20
CA HIS A 78 8.85 -7.96 6.41
C HIS A 78 10.08 -8.88 6.22
N ASP A 79 10.25 -9.46 5.03
CA ASP A 79 11.34 -10.41 4.76
C ASP A 79 12.71 -9.73 4.64
N VAL A 80 12.74 -8.41 4.42
CA VAL A 80 13.95 -7.61 4.26
C VAL A 80 14.14 -6.57 5.36
N PHE A 81 13.36 -6.65 6.44
CA PHE A 81 13.40 -5.70 7.55
C PHE A 81 14.80 -5.50 8.13
N ASP A 82 15.62 -6.56 8.17
CA ASP A 82 16.99 -6.50 8.70
C ASP A 82 17.98 -5.75 7.79
N ARG A 83 17.63 -5.55 6.52
CA ARG A 83 18.44 -4.85 5.51
C ARG A 83 17.94 -3.43 5.26
N ILE A 84 16.62 -3.27 5.17
CA ILE A 84 15.95 -1.98 5.08
C ILE A 84 14.62 -2.03 5.83
N GLU A 85 14.42 -1.07 6.72
CA GLU A 85 13.14 -0.89 7.41
C GLU A 85 12.29 0.10 6.62
N LEU A 86 11.18 -0.37 6.06
CA LEU A 86 10.15 0.46 5.43
C LEU A 86 8.95 0.61 6.36
N ASP A 87 8.55 1.85 6.59
CA ASP A 87 7.38 2.17 7.39
C ASP A 87 6.56 3.29 6.77
N TYR A 88 5.31 3.39 7.20
CA TYR A 88 4.42 4.45 6.79
C TYR A 88 3.52 4.89 7.93
N ARG A 89 3.07 6.14 7.83
CA ARG A 89 1.98 6.66 8.65
C ARG A 89 1.01 7.46 7.80
N ILE A 90 -0.25 7.45 8.19
CA ILE A 90 -1.28 8.32 7.60
C ILE A 90 -1.39 9.58 8.45
N ASP A 91 -1.33 10.73 7.80
CA ASP A 91 -1.38 12.05 8.44
C ASP A 91 -2.37 12.97 7.70
N GLY A 92 -3.16 13.74 8.45
CA GLY A 92 -4.22 14.59 7.91
C GLY A 92 -5.64 14.19 8.34
N GLY A 93 -6.63 14.79 7.67
CA GLY A 93 -8.05 14.67 8.00
C GLY A 93 -8.81 13.66 7.14
N PHE A 94 -10.13 13.59 7.34
CA PHE A 94 -10.98 12.59 6.69
C PHE A 94 -11.11 12.77 5.16
N ASN A 95 -11.25 14.01 4.68
CA ASN A 95 -11.44 14.31 3.26
C ASN A 95 -10.13 14.62 2.51
N ALA A 96 -9.04 14.80 3.25
CA ALA A 96 -7.71 15.09 2.71
C ALA A 96 -6.67 14.62 3.72
N ASN A 97 -5.85 13.66 3.32
CA ASN A 97 -4.74 13.14 4.11
C ASN A 97 -3.56 12.80 3.20
N CYS A 98 -2.52 12.25 3.79
CA CYS A 98 -1.36 11.79 3.06
C CYS A 98 -0.81 10.52 3.70
N ILE A 99 -0.14 9.73 2.88
CA ILE A 99 0.74 8.67 3.36
C ILE A 99 2.15 9.23 3.40
N ILE A 100 2.72 9.22 4.60
CA ILE A 100 4.12 9.56 4.82
C ILE A 100 4.88 8.25 4.91
N VAL A 101 5.70 7.97 3.91
CA VAL A 101 6.62 6.83 3.88
C VAL A 101 7.95 7.28 4.44
N THR A 102 8.51 6.48 5.34
CA THR A 102 9.85 6.65 5.90
C THR A 102 10.63 5.36 5.76
N TRP A 103 11.95 5.46 5.66
CA TRP A 103 12.79 4.29 5.58
C TRP A 103 14.10 4.47 6.34
N ASN A 104 14.65 3.34 6.74
CA ASN A 104 15.98 3.26 7.34
C ASN A 104 16.78 2.13 6.68
N GLU A 105 17.79 2.51 5.91
CA GLU A 105 18.75 1.58 5.29
C GLU A 105 19.71 1.11 6.39
N LYS A 106 19.75 -0.20 6.64
CA LYS A 106 20.60 -0.84 7.66
C LYS A 106 21.91 -1.36 7.07
N GLU A 107 21.94 -1.58 5.75
CA GLU A 107 23.14 -1.92 4.97
C GLU A 107 23.45 -0.78 3.98
N ASP A 108 24.73 -0.43 3.81
CA ASP A 108 25.14 0.67 2.91
C ASP A 108 24.80 0.42 1.43
N VAL A 109 24.70 -0.85 1.03
CA VAL A 109 24.30 -1.25 -0.33
C VAL A 109 22.81 -1.08 -0.58
N CYS A 110 22.00 -1.01 0.49
CA CYS A 110 20.58 -0.78 0.39
C CYS A 110 20.33 0.71 0.21
N ARG A 111 19.77 1.08 -0.95
CA ARG A 111 19.41 2.46 -1.22
C ARG A 111 18.05 2.53 -1.88
N LEU A 112 17.09 3.22 -1.25
CA LEU A 112 15.79 3.45 -1.88
C LEU A 112 15.95 4.48 -3.01
N GLU A 113 15.48 4.12 -4.21
CA GLU A 113 15.61 4.96 -5.42
C GLU A 113 14.29 5.65 -5.77
N TRP A 114 13.20 4.91 -5.71
CA TRP A 114 11.85 5.43 -5.93
C TRP A 114 10.83 4.61 -5.15
N ALA A 115 9.68 5.23 -4.90
CA ALA A 115 8.52 4.54 -4.37
C ALA A 115 7.26 4.89 -5.19
N CYS A 116 6.43 3.89 -5.41
CA CYS A 116 5.15 4.00 -6.07
C CYS A 116 4.04 3.55 -5.11
N LEU A 117 3.02 4.39 -4.94
CA LEU A 117 1.85 4.09 -4.15
C LEU A 117 0.70 3.72 -5.08
N LYS A 118 0.13 2.52 -4.91
CA LYS A 118 -1.16 2.12 -5.46
C LYS A 118 -2.30 2.64 -4.59
N THR A 119 -3.32 3.19 -5.22
CA THR A 119 -4.55 3.70 -4.58
C THR A 119 -5.81 3.15 -5.27
N PHE A 120 -7.02 3.62 -4.93
CA PHE A 120 -8.23 3.22 -5.65
C PHE A 120 -8.31 3.87 -7.02
N THR A 121 -7.91 5.14 -7.10
CA THR A 121 -8.03 5.92 -8.34
C THR A 121 -6.82 5.78 -9.27
N GLY A 122 -5.73 5.19 -8.81
CA GLY A 122 -4.58 4.90 -9.66
C GLY A 122 -3.30 4.68 -8.88
N MET A 123 -2.26 5.44 -9.24
CA MET A 123 -0.94 5.32 -8.64
C MET A 123 -0.20 6.66 -8.62
N GLN A 124 0.72 6.81 -7.67
CA GLN A 124 1.61 7.97 -7.57
C GLN A 124 3.06 7.48 -7.44
N LEU A 125 3.97 8.00 -8.26
CA LEU A 125 5.40 7.67 -8.19
C LEU A 125 6.22 8.87 -7.71
N LYS A 126 7.19 8.62 -6.82
CA LYS A 126 8.12 9.63 -6.31
C LYS A 126 9.53 9.07 -6.20
N TYR A 127 10.52 9.89 -6.55
CA TYR A 127 11.94 9.56 -6.42
C TYR A 127 12.47 9.91 -5.03
N ALA A 128 13.28 9.03 -4.46
CA ALA A 128 14.08 9.33 -3.28
C ALA A 128 15.37 10.03 -3.72
N LEU A 129 15.44 11.34 -3.44
CA LEU A 129 16.56 12.16 -3.89
C LEU A 129 17.79 11.98 -2.97
N PRO A 130 19.00 11.80 -3.55
CA PRO A 130 20.25 11.75 -2.78
C PRO A 130 20.38 12.93 -1.80
N GLY A 131 20.81 12.66 -0.57
CA GLY A 131 21.06 13.69 0.45
C GLY A 131 19.82 14.41 0.99
N LYS A 132 18.61 14.01 0.57
CA LYS A 132 17.36 14.49 1.18
C LYS A 132 16.94 13.60 2.34
N ARG A 133 16.04 14.12 3.17
CA ARG A 133 15.45 13.36 4.28
C ARG A 133 14.81 12.08 3.73
N ARG A 134 15.01 10.96 4.44
CA ARG A 134 14.40 9.65 4.16
C ARG A 134 12.89 9.65 4.42
N ARG A 135 12.16 10.45 3.64
CA ARG A 135 10.72 10.67 3.75
C ARG A 135 10.11 11.01 2.39
N LEU A 136 9.10 10.27 1.98
CA LEU A 136 8.23 10.59 0.85
C LEU A 136 6.80 10.83 1.35
N VAL A 137 6.11 11.80 0.75
CA VAL A 137 4.74 12.16 1.13
C VAL A 137 3.85 12.01 -0.09
N PHE A 138 2.83 11.16 -0.03
CA PHE A 138 1.83 10.94 -1.07
C PHE A 138 0.52 11.58 -0.63
N ALA A 139 0.07 12.61 -1.35
CA ALA A 139 -1.16 13.32 -1.00
C ALA A 139 -2.37 12.51 -1.51
N LEU A 140 -3.41 12.43 -0.68
CA LEU A 140 -4.66 11.74 -0.98
C LEU A 140 -5.83 12.71 -0.85
N ALA A 141 -6.73 12.66 -1.81
CA ALA A 141 -7.95 13.46 -1.85
C ALA A 141 -9.12 12.56 -2.26
N ASP A 142 -10.33 12.99 -1.89
CA ASP A 142 -11.58 12.35 -2.29
C ASP A 142 -11.60 10.83 -2.02
N GLU A 143 -11.93 10.01 -3.03
CA GLU A 143 -12.01 8.56 -2.95
C GLU A 143 -10.76 7.91 -2.34
N ASP A 144 -9.58 8.46 -2.63
CA ASP A 144 -8.32 7.98 -2.08
C ASP A 144 -8.04 8.46 -0.66
N ALA A 145 -8.66 9.56 -0.21
CA ALA A 145 -8.52 10.05 1.16
C ALA A 145 -9.33 9.23 2.17
N PHE A 146 -10.44 8.60 1.77
CA PHE A 146 -11.22 7.80 2.70
C PHE A 146 -10.44 6.56 3.20
N ALA A 147 -10.69 6.17 4.46
CA ALA A 147 -10.06 5.02 5.09
C ALA A 147 -11.05 3.86 5.22
N TYR A 148 -10.55 2.65 5.04
CA TYR A 148 -11.35 1.47 4.74
C TYR A 148 -10.77 0.25 5.46
N CYS A 149 -11.47 -0.23 6.50
CA CYS A 149 -11.10 -1.44 7.27
C CYS A 149 -11.96 -2.64 6.81
N ASN A 150 -11.35 -3.81 6.60
CA ASN A 150 -12.02 -5.06 6.21
C ASN A 150 -12.24 -6.04 7.40
N LYS A 151 -11.86 -5.68 8.63
CA LYS A 151 -11.99 -6.56 9.81
C LYS A 151 -13.40 -6.51 10.43
N GLU A 152 -13.86 -7.65 10.93
CA GLU A 152 -15.04 -7.80 11.78
C GLU A 152 -14.69 -8.61 13.06
N PRO A 153 -14.78 -8.05 14.27
CA PRO A 153 -15.10 -6.65 14.57
C PRO A 153 -13.95 -5.69 14.16
N CYS A 154 -14.31 -4.45 13.86
CA CYS A 154 -13.31 -3.40 13.70
C CYS A 154 -12.68 -3.12 15.07
N GLU A 155 -11.41 -3.47 15.25
CA GLU A 155 -10.63 -3.26 16.49
C GLU A 155 -10.21 -1.78 16.67
N GLU A 156 -11.07 -0.83 16.30
CA GLU A 156 -10.83 0.62 16.44
C GLU A 156 -9.57 1.15 15.71
N CYS A 157 -9.36 0.74 14.46
CA CYS A 157 -8.53 1.55 13.56
C CYS A 157 -9.28 2.88 13.36
N GLY A 158 -8.86 3.97 13.99
CA GLY A 158 -9.48 5.30 13.89
C GLY A 158 -9.36 5.92 12.49
N PHE A 159 -9.92 5.27 11.48
CA PHE A 159 -9.83 5.64 10.06
C PHE A 159 -8.39 5.64 9.50
N ARG A 160 -7.59 4.61 9.84
CA ARG A 160 -6.16 4.55 9.46
C ARG A 160 -5.73 3.34 8.64
N CYS A 161 -6.65 2.49 8.21
CA CYS A 161 -6.34 1.41 7.27
C CYS A 161 -6.67 1.84 5.83
N LYS A 162 -5.74 1.60 4.90
CA LYS A 162 -5.94 1.80 3.46
C LYS A 162 -5.95 0.43 2.79
N SER A 163 -6.94 -0.38 3.14
CA SER A 163 -7.07 -1.72 2.57
C SER A 163 -7.17 -1.66 1.04
N GLY A 164 -6.37 -2.47 0.35
CA GLY A 164 -6.22 -2.45 -1.11
C GLY A 164 -5.11 -1.52 -1.62
N PHE A 165 -4.56 -0.65 -0.77
CA PHE A 165 -3.38 0.15 -1.12
C PHE A 165 -2.12 -0.67 -0.86
N ALA A 166 -1.12 -0.44 -1.70
CA ALA A 166 0.20 -1.04 -1.55
C ALA A 166 1.26 -0.02 -1.94
N LEU A 167 2.36 -0.03 -1.22
CA LEU A 167 3.57 0.71 -1.56
C LEU A 167 4.57 -0.26 -2.19
N TYR A 168 5.18 0.18 -3.28
CA TYR A 168 6.27 -0.51 -3.97
C TYR A 168 7.49 0.39 -3.91
N ALA A 169 8.58 -0.05 -3.31
CA ALA A 169 9.80 0.70 -3.18
C ALA A 169 10.93 -0.06 -3.87
N HIS A 170 11.56 0.55 -4.88
CA HIS A 170 12.77 -0.04 -5.44
C HIS A 170 13.95 0.29 -4.56
N VAL A 171 14.62 -0.75 -4.09
CA VAL A 171 15.80 -0.67 -3.24
C VAL A 171 16.96 -1.30 -3.99
N HIS A 172 18.00 -0.51 -4.23
CA HIS A 172 19.26 -0.96 -4.77
C HIS A 172 19.76 -2.18 -3.99
N SER A 173 20.17 -3.26 -4.67
CA SER A 173 20.56 -4.58 -4.13
C SER A 173 19.44 -5.52 -3.63
N ILE A 174 18.18 -5.10 -3.63
CA ILE A 174 17.03 -5.96 -3.24
C ILE A 174 16.04 -6.14 -4.39
N GLY A 175 15.77 -5.08 -5.16
CA GLY A 175 14.69 -5.04 -6.13
C GLY A 175 13.46 -4.32 -5.58
N ILE A 176 12.26 -4.69 -6.05
CA ILE A 176 11.01 -4.03 -5.66
C ILE A 176 10.46 -4.64 -4.37
N VAL A 177 10.53 -3.87 -3.29
CA VAL A 177 9.97 -4.22 -1.99
C VAL A 177 8.51 -3.77 -1.91
N ARG A 178 7.61 -4.68 -1.57
CA ARG A 178 6.17 -4.44 -1.46
C ARG A 178 5.77 -4.34 0.01
N LEU A 179 4.97 -3.33 0.34
CA LEU A 179 4.39 -3.11 1.66
C LEU A 179 2.89 -2.86 1.53
N SER A 180 2.08 -3.73 2.12
CA SER A 180 0.63 -3.51 2.24
C SER A 180 0.32 -2.39 3.22
N LEU A 181 -0.68 -1.55 2.92
CA LEU A 181 -1.08 -0.41 3.76
C LEU A 181 -2.32 -0.70 4.62
N ASP A 182 -2.40 -1.95 5.08
CA ASP A 182 -3.44 -2.48 5.94
C ASP A 182 -3.00 -2.65 7.40
N ARG A 183 -1.84 -2.10 7.80
CA ARG A 183 -1.44 -2.08 9.22
C ARG A 183 -2.49 -1.34 10.05
N ILE A 184 -3.05 -2.09 10.98
CA ILE A 184 -3.64 -1.54 12.20
C ILE A 184 -2.47 -1.00 13.01
N SER A 185 -2.61 0.18 13.59
CA SER A 185 -1.62 0.69 14.54
C SER A 185 -1.44 -0.33 15.65
N THR A 186 -0.36 -1.09 15.60
CA THR A 186 0.06 -1.98 16.69
C THR A 186 0.66 -1.14 17.81
N SER A 187 -0.13 -0.24 18.38
CA SER A 187 0.27 0.53 19.56
C SER A 187 0.16 -0.30 20.86
N GLU A 188 -0.23 -1.57 20.79
CA GLU A 188 -0.42 -2.42 21.99
C GLU A 188 0.51 -3.64 22.11
N ILE A 189 1.38 -3.93 21.15
CA ILE A 189 2.33 -5.07 21.31
C ILE A 189 3.63 -4.66 22.06
N LEU A 190 3.86 -3.36 22.31
CA LEU A 190 5.02 -2.87 23.07
C LEU A 190 4.72 -2.40 24.51
N SER A 191 3.49 -2.51 25.00
CA SER A 191 3.17 -2.22 26.41
C SER A 191 3.28 -3.45 27.34
N GLY A 192 3.53 -4.63 26.78
CA GLY A 192 3.78 -5.88 27.53
C GLY A 192 5.22 -6.01 28.00
N GLY A 193 5.72 -5.15 28.89
CA GLY A 193 7.10 -5.29 29.35
C GLY A 193 7.64 -4.25 30.33
N ARG A 194 6.94 -3.98 31.44
CA ARG A 194 7.56 -3.48 32.68
C ARG A 194 6.58 -3.64 33.84
N ARG A 195 6.50 -4.85 34.40
CA ARG A 195 6.24 -5.00 35.84
C ARG A 195 7.60 -5.00 36.51
N SER A 196 7.90 -3.91 37.18
CA SER A 196 8.98 -3.78 38.15
C SER A 196 8.88 -4.90 39.17
N ALA A 197 9.93 -5.70 39.25
CA ALA A 197 10.22 -6.56 40.39
C ALA A 197 10.76 -5.71 41.56
N SER A 198 10.52 -6.20 42.79
CA SER A 198 11.20 -5.89 44.06
C SER A 198 11.07 -4.45 44.60
N LEU A 199 10.70 -4.17 45.86
CA LEU A 199 10.60 -4.93 47.12
C LEU A 199 9.34 -4.46 47.88
#